data_AF-A0A174GL77-F1
#
_entry.id   AF-A0A174GL77-F1
#
_cell.length_a   1.000
_cell.length_b   1.000
_cell.length_c   1.000
_cell.angle_alpha   90.00
_cell.angle_beta   90.00
_cell.angle_gamma   90.00
#
_symmetry.space_group_name_H-M   'P 1'
#
loop_
_entity.id
_entity.type
_entity.pdbx_description
1 polymer ?
#
loop_
_entity_poly.entity_id
_entity_poly.type
_entity_poly.pdbx_seq_one_letter_code
_entity_poly.pdbx_strand_id
1 'polypeptide(L)' 'MKNKTFKRIVYRGKVRFRICPRCGGTGTFNSGETCYYCHGSGSIND' A
#
# COMPACT_ATOMS: atom_id res chain seq x y z
N MET A 1 -8.06 -10.25 -15.98
CA MET A 1 -8.05 -10.02 -14.52
C MET A 1 -7.10 -8.86 -14.23
N LYS A 2 -7.49 -7.89 -13.41
CA LYS A 2 -6.95 -6.51 -13.42
C LYS A 2 -5.43 -6.46 -13.19
N ASN A 3 -4.67 -6.13 -14.25
CA ASN A 3 -3.28 -5.67 -14.18
C ASN A 3 -3.24 -4.36 -13.40
N LYS A 4 -3.19 -4.48 -12.08
CA LYS A 4 -3.00 -3.37 -11.15
C LYS A 4 -1.50 -3.10 -11.08
N THR A 5 -0.95 -2.59 -12.18
CA THR A 5 0.38 -1.98 -12.23
C THR A 5 0.30 -0.68 -11.43
N PHE A 6 0.32 -0.81 -10.10
CA PHE A 6 0.29 0.34 -9.21
C PHE A 6 1.62 1.08 -9.35
N LYS A 7 1.54 2.18 -10.08
CA LYS A 7 2.60 3.15 -10.33
C LYS A 7 3.33 3.44 -9.02
N ARG A 8 4.57 3.00 -8.91
CA ARG A 8 5.56 3.51 -7.96
C ARG A 8 5.59 5.04 -8.14
N ILE A 9 4.97 5.80 -7.23
CA ILE A 9 4.97 7.27 -7.31
C ILE A 9 6.37 7.75 -6.95
N VAL A 10 7.21 7.91 -7.98
CA VAL A 10 8.57 8.42 -7.87
C VAL A 10 8.50 9.94 -7.88
N TYR A 11 8.63 10.58 -6.72
CA TYR A 11 8.78 12.03 -6.64
C TYR A 11 10.27 12.37 -6.49
N ARG A 12 10.86 13.08 -7.46
CA ARG A 12 12.29 13.45 -7.50
C ARG A 12 13.24 12.25 -7.27
N GLY A 13 12.92 11.10 -7.86
CA GLY A 13 13.77 9.91 -7.79
C GLY A 13 13.74 9.14 -6.46
N LYS A 14 12.94 9.55 -5.47
CA LYS A 14 12.80 8.85 -4.19
C LYS A 14 11.37 8.32 -4.03
N VAL A 15 11.26 7.00 -3.80
CA VAL A 15 9.98 6.36 -3.44
C VAL A 15 9.69 6.73 -1.99
N ARG A 16 8.84 7.73 -1.76
CA ARG A 16 8.45 8.14 -0.40
C ARG A 16 7.41 7.23 0.25
N PHE A 17 6.75 6.40 -0.55
CA PHE A 17 5.67 5.54 -0.09
C PHE A 17 5.81 4.16 -0.74
N ARG A 18 5.89 3.11 0.08
CA ARG A 18 5.91 1.71 -0.34
C ARG A 18 4.55 1.07 -0.11
N ILE A 19 4.21 0.07 -0.92
CA ILE A 19 2.98 -0.70 -0.71
C ILE A 19 3.07 -1.40 0.64
N CYS A 20 2.01 -1.32 1.44
CA CYS A 20 1.95 -2.03 2.71
C CYS A 20 2.09 -3.54 2.45
N PRO A 21 3.17 -4.21 2.91
CA PRO A 21 3.38 -5.62 2.66
C PRO A 21 2.42 -6.50 3.48
N ARG A 22 1.77 -5.93 4.50
CA ARG A 22 0.86 -6.66 5.39
C ARG A 22 -0.53 -6.83 4.78
N CYS A 23 -1.03 -5.82 4.08
CA CYS A 23 -2.33 -5.89 3.39
C CYS A 23 -2.20 -5.91 1.86
N GLY A 24 -0.98 -5.84 1.31
CA GLY A 24 -0.76 -5.85 -0.15
C GLY A 24 -1.32 -4.63 -0.87
N GLY A 25 -1.53 -3.51 -0.17
CA GLY A 25 -2.05 -2.27 -0.77
C GLY A 25 -3.55 -2.05 -0.61
N THR A 26 -4.28 -2.95 0.03
CA THR A 26 -5.74 -2.85 0.16
C THR A 26 -6.18 -1.91 1.29
N GLY A 27 -5.36 -1.73 2.31
CA GLY A 27 -5.71 -0.98 3.53
C GLY A 27 -6.50 -1.81 4.55
N THR A 28 -7.04 -2.96 4.16
CA THR A 28 -7.80 -3.87 5.03
C THR A 28 -7.31 -5.31 4.86
N PHE A 29 -7.45 -6.12 5.90
CA PHE A 29 -7.23 -7.56 5.79
C PHE A 29 -8.42 -8.23 5.11
N ASN A 30 -8.22 -9.48 4.65
CA ASN A 30 -9.28 -10.27 4.03
C ASN A 30 -10.44 -10.56 5.00
N SER A 31 -10.22 -10.46 6.32
CA SER A 31 -11.24 -10.51 7.36
C SER A 31 -12.14 -9.27 7.40
N GLY A 32 -11.82 -8.22 6.63
CA GLY A 32 -12.51 -6.92 6.65
C GLY A 32 -11.96 -5.96 7.71
N GLU A 33 -11.04 -6.40 8.55
CA GLU A 33 -10.42 -5.56 9.58
C GLU A 33 -9.47 -4.52 8.95
N THR A 34 -9.45 -3.32 9.52
CA THR A 34 -8.51 -2.27 9.11
C THR A 34 -7.08 -2.75 9.35
N CYS A 35 -6.21 -2.58 8.34
CA CYS A 35 -4.82 -2.98 8.47
C CYS A 35 -4.13 -2.12 9.53
N TYR A 36 -3.75 -2.71 10.66
CA TYR A 36 -3.08 -2.01 11.76
C TYR A 36 -1.71 -1.43 11.36
N TYR A 37 -1.06 -2.00 10.35
CA TYR A 37 0.30 -1.64 9.96
C TYR A 37 0.37 -0.37 9.11
N CYS A 38 -0.61 -0.17 8.23
CA CYS A 38 -0.73 1.05 7.44
C CYS A 38 -1.93 1.91 7.86
N HIS A 39 -2.59 1.56 8.96
CA HIS A 39 -3.78 2.23 9.49
C HIS A 39 -4.86 2.51 8.43
N GLY A 40 -5.12 1.56 7.54
CA GLY A 40 -6.10 1.74 6.47
C GLY A 40 -5.58 2.40 5.19
N SER A 41 -4.39 2.99 5.20
CA SER A 41 -3.87 3.77 4.06
C SER A 41 -3.42 2.92 2.86
N GLY A 42 -3.19 1.62 3.04
CA GLY A 42 -2.68 0.72 1.99
C GLY A 42 -1.21 0.98 1.58
N SER A 43 -0.60 2.05 2.05
CA SER A 43 0.79 2.41 1.82
C SER A 43 1.47 2.79 3.14
N ILE A 44 2.78 2.60 3.19
CA ILE A 44 3.63 2.99 4.32
C ILE A 44 4.70 3.96 3.82
N ASN A 45 5.06 4.91 4.68
CA ASN A 45 6.19 5.80 4.43
C ASN A 45 7.42 5.07 4.96
N ASP A 46 8.48 5.05 4.17
CA ASP A 46 9.81 4.62 4.60
C ASP A 46 10.56 5.82 5.18
#